data_AF-A0A0F9PZT3-F1
#
_entry.id   AF-A0A0F9PZT3-F1
#
_cell.length_a   1.000
_cell.length_b   1.000
_cell.length_c   1.000
_cell.angle_alpha   90.00
_cell.angle_beta   90.00
_cell.angle_gamma   90.00
#
_symmetry.space_group_name_H-M   'P 1'
#
loop_
_entity.id
_entity.type
_entity.pdbx_description
1 polymer ?
#
loop_
_entity_poly.entity_id
_entity_poly.type
_entity_poly.pdbx_seq_one_letter_code
_entity_poly.pdbx_strand_id
1 'polypeptide(L)'
;MSDESILGIISIEDSNGNVWSEVDFLAADVVIQNKDNIHAISGSSISIPPAKIIKFQRTPRRFITRYNSDFKLEIVFGSGVLDDQNELISLDSGKIGSDEFQTRLGSTSLDPADFLSSSTFGLAPSNTTLTITYVVGGGIESNVPANTINKIREVAVVNDRDVFSTAEQPLFDDTIRSLAINNPDPATGGKGRDTVEEIRQSTLAFFNSQNRIVTPADYKVRVHAMPPRFGGIAKSFVIQDDQLAAVENTRIGNIVTGAPNLDPVDPERDQLVANEGNPRLVNVYVLGFDENKRLRTLNLQVKQNLKQYLSQFKMLTDQIQIIDAFVVNIGVRFKIVVFKNHNVNTVLATTIDAVKDFFDIPRWDINQPIILNDLFLTIAGVEGVQSVTKLEIFNRYAFRDGGDYESFRYDIKGNALDETNGIVFPSLDPMIFEIRFPDSDIIGSAVQ
;
A
#
# COMPACT_ATOMS: atom_id res chain seq x y z
N MET A 1 -20.55 -9.20 -27.66
CA MET A 1 -20.93 -10.61 -27.52
C MET A 1 -22.45 -10.75 -27.55
N SER A 2 -22.98 -11.92 -27.89
CA SER A 2 -24.43 -12.16 -28.01
C SER A 2 -25.14 -12.29 -26.68
N ASP A 3 -24.43 -12.77 -25.66
CA ASP A 3 -24.99 -13.07 -24.35
C ASP A 3 -25.22 -11.79 -23.55
N GLU A 4 -26.29 -11.79 -22.76
CA GLU A 4 -26.67 -10.70 -21.87
C GLU A 4 -25.96 -10.84 -20.51
N SER A 5 -25.75 -9.72 -19.80
CA SER A 5 -25.22 -9.71 -18.42
C SER A 5 -23.85 -10.36 -18.26
N ILE A 6 -22.90 -9.99 -19.11
CA ILE A 6 -21.48 -10.38 -18.94
C ILE A 6 -20.85 -9.47 -17.90
N LEU A 7 -20.30 -10.05 -16.82
CA LEU A 7 -19.62 -9.32 -15.75
C LEU A 7 -18.21 -8.90 -16.14
N GLY A 8 -17.52 -9.77 -16.86
CA GLY A 8 -16.12 -9.57 -17.23
C GLY A 8 -15.56 -10.77 -17.97
N ILE A 9 -14.38 -10.55 -18.55
CA ILE A 9 -13.62 -11.54 -19.31
C ILE A 9 -12.57 -12.14 -18.38
N ILE A 10 -12.47 -13.47 -18.34
CA ILE A 10 -11.45 -14.18 -17.56
C ILE A 10 -10.19 -14.35 -18.39
N SER A 11 -10.31 -14.83 -19.63
CA SER A 11 -9.19 -15.05 -20.52
C SER A 11 -9.61 -15.03 -21.98
N ILE A 12 -8.67 -14.65 -22.84
CA ILE A 12 -8.78 -14.77 -24.29
C ILE A 12 -7.52 -15.46 -24.78
N GLU A 13 -7.69 -16.59 -25.45
CA GLU A 13 -6.61 -17.40 -26.02
C GLU A 13 -6.84 -17.59 -27.52
N ASP A 14 -5.79 -17.47 -28.32
CA ASP A 14 -5.87 -17.78 -29.74
C ASP A 14 -5.64 -19.27 -30.02
N SER A 15 -5.95 -19.71 -31.24
CA SER A 15 -5.72 -21.08 -31.71
C SER A 15 -4.25 -21.53 -31.68
N ASN A 16 -3.32 -20.60 -31.50
CA ASN A 16 -1.88 -20.84 -31.47
C ASN A 16 -1.35 -20.90 -30.02
N GLY A 17 -2.23 -20.80 -29.02
CA GLY A 17 -1.90 -20.82 -27.60
C GLY A 17 -1.38 -19.49 -27.04
N ASN A 18 -1.52 -18.38 -27.77
CA ASN A 18 -1.15 -17.06 -27.26
C ASN A 18 -2.28 -16.48 -26.41
N VAL A 19 -1.90 -15.96 -25.25
CA VAL A 19 -2.81 -15.26 -24.33
C VAL A 19 -2.87 -13.78 -24.68
N TRP A 20 -4.08 -13.23 -24.70
CA TRP A 20 -4.32 -11.81 -24.84
C TRP A 20 -4.60 -11.19 -23.47
N SER A 21 -3.97 -10.05 -23.20
CA SER A 21 -4.10 -9.35 -21.92
C SER A 21 -5.10 -8.19 -22.01
N GLU A 22 -5.97 -8.05 -21.01
CA GLU A 22 -6.81 -6.86 -20.87
C GLU A 22 -5.97 -5.66 -20.39
N VAL A 23 -6.18 -4.51 -21.03
CA VAL A 23 -5.55 -3.24 -20.64
C VAL A 23 -6.62 -2.17 -20.46
N ASP A 24 -6.32 -1.10 -19.72
CA ASP A 24 -7.25 0.02 -19.52
C ASP A 24 -7.47 0.82 -20.82
N PHE A 25 -6.42 0.96 -21.62
CA PHE A 25 -6.45 1.67 -22.90
C PHE A 25 -5.44 1.05 -23.88
N LEU A 26 -5.79 1.05 -25.16
CA LEU A 26 -4.99 0.38 -26.20
C LEU A 26 -3.59 1.01 -26.42
N ALA A 27 -3.37 2.25 -26.00
CA ALA A 27 -2.05 2.88 -26.02
C ALA A 27 -1.12 2.40 -24.87
N ALA A 28 -1.64 1.63 -23.91
CA ALA A 28 -0.80 1.01 -22.89
C ALA A 28 -0.08 -0.21 -23.49
N ASP A 29 1.20 -0.06 -23.80
CA ASP A 29 2.02 -1.15 -24.34
C ASP A 29 2.48 -2.17 -23.28
N VAL A 30 2.34 -1.84 -22.00
CA VAL A 30 2.95 -2.56 -20.89
C VAL A 30 1.88 -3.06 -19.92
N VAL A 31 2.01 -4.32 -19.50
CA VAL A 31 1.18 -4.92 -18.46
C VAL A 31 2.05 -5.34 -17.28
N ILE A 32 1.49 -5.26 -16.07
CA ILE A 32 2.12 -5.76 -14.85
C ILE A 32 2.05 -7.29 -14.84
N GLN A 33 3.20 -7.94 -14.91
CA GLN A 33 3.34 -9.38 -14.72
C GLN A 33 3.78 -9.71 -13.30
N ASN A 34 3.13 -10.73 -12.71
CA ASN A 34 3.49 -11.28 -11.41
C ASN A 34 4.64 -12.29 -11.59
N LYS A 35 5.87 -11.96 -11.20
CA LYS A 35 6.98 -12.93 -11.16
C LYS A 35 7.19 -13.47 -9.75
N ASP A 36 7.39 -14.77 -9.59
CA ASP A 36 7.76 -15.36 -8.29
C ASP A 36 9.10 -14.85 -7.77
N ASN A 37 9.12 -14.51 -6.48
CA ASN A 37 10.31 -14.08 -5.78
C ASN A 37 11.04 -15.28 -5.17
N ILE A 38 11.77 -15.98 -6.01
CA ILE A 38 12.50 -17.19 -5.62
C ILE A 38 13.98 -16.88 -5.58
N HIS A 39 14.62 -17.25 -4.47
CA HIS A 39 16.06 -17.33 -4.38
C HIS A 39 16.49 -18.77 -4.63
N ALA A 40 17.25 -18.97 -5.70
CA ALA A 40 17.80 -20.28 -6.04
C ALA A 40 19.09 -20.50 -5.23
N ILE A 41 19.05 -21.40 -4.26
CA ILE A 41 20.24 -21.90 -3.57
C ILE A 41 20.45 -23.32 -4.06
N SER A 42 21.51 -23.55 -4.84
CA SER A 42 22.04 -24.84 -5.31
C SER A 42 21.06 -26.02 -5.17
N GLY A 43 20.08 -26.11 -6.09
CA GLY A 43 19.13 -27.24 -6.18
C GLY A 43 17.84 -27.12 -5.36
N SER A 44 17.65 -26.05 -4.56
CA SER A 44 16.41 -25.76 -3.85
C SER A 44 15.97 -24.31 -4.06
N SER A 45 14.67 -24.10 -4.28
CA SER A 45 14.06 -22.77 -4.43
C SER A 45 13.38 -22.38 -3.12
N ILE A 46 13.85 -21.30 -2.49
CA ILE A 46 13.19 -20.72 -1.31
C ILE A 46 12.45 -19.47 -1.76
N SER A 47 11.15 -19.42 -1.51
CA SER A 47 10.34 -18.21 -1.69
C SER A 47 10.72 -17.19 -0.62
N ILE A 48 11.18 -16.00 -1.03
CA ILE A 48 11.49 -14.91 -0.12
C ILE A 48 10.33 -13.91 -0.13
N PRO A 49 9.83 -13.45 1.03
CA PRO A 49 8.85 -12.37 1.08
C PRO A 49 9.44 -11.06 0.51
N PRO A 50 8.73 -10.33 -0.38
CA PRO A 50 7.35 -10.54 -0.83
C PRO A 50 7.24 -11.67 -1.85
N ALA A 51 6.13 -12.42 -1.84
CA ALA A 51 5.96 -13.61 -2.69
C ALA A 51 6.12 -13.34 -4.20
N LYS A 52 5.74 -12.15 -4.66
CA LYS A 52 5.83 -11.74 -6.06
C LYS A 52 6.61 -10.43 -6.23
N ILE A 53 7.31 -10.33 -7.36
CA ILE A 53 7.97 -9.13 -7.85
C ILE A 53 7.17 -8.59 -9.04
N ILE A 54 7.02 -7.27 -9.08
CA ILE A 54 6.41 -6.57 -10.21
C ILE A 54 7.39 -6.60 -11.38
N LYS A 55 6.94 -7.07 -12.54
CA LYS A 55 7.68 -6.92 -13.79
C LYS A 55 6.81 -6.32 -14.86
N PHE A 56 7.43 -5.50 -15.70
CA PHE A 56 6.77 -4.93 -16.85
C PHE A 56 7.05 -5.81 -18.05
N GLN A 57 5.97 -6.30 -18.66
CA GLN A 57 6.02 -7.03 -19.90
C GLN A 57 5.33 -6.18 -20.96
N ARG A 58 6.05 -5.89 -22.04
CA ARG A 58 5.45 -5.37 -23.26
C ARG A 58 4.59 -6.48 -23.86
N THR A 59 3.30 -6.22 -24.03
CA THR A 59 2.35 -7.20 -24.57
C THR A 59 1.64 -6.59 -25.79
N PRO A 60 2.12 -6.87 -27.02
CA PRO A 60 1.41 -6.46 -28.24
C PRO A 60 0.02 -7.09 -28.36
N ARG A 61 -0.18 -8.31 -27.85
CA ARG A 61 -1.48 -8.99 -27.78
C ARG A 61 -2.30 -8.49 -26.60
N ARG A 62 -3.06 -7.42 -26.83
CA ARG A 62 -3.90 -6.77 -25.81
C ARG A 62 -5.26 -6.36 -26.36
N PHE A 63 -6.22 -6.20 -25.47
CA PHE A 63 -7.57 -5.76 -25.80
C PHE A 63 -8.14 -4.85 -24.72
N ILE A 64 -9.18 -4.09 -25.07
CA ILE A 64 -10.02 -3.36 -24.12
C ILE A 64 -11.45 -3.89 -24.18
N THR A 65 -12.17 -3.75 -23.07
CA THR A 65 -13.60 -4.02 -23.01
C THR A 65 -14.40 -2.72 -22.95
N ARG A 66 -15.53 -2.67 -23.65
CA ARG A 66 -16.43 -1.50 -23.67
C ARG A 66 -17.88 -1.94 -23.70
N TYR A 67 -18.74 -1.25 -22.96
CA TYR A 67 -20.19 -1.37 -23.15
C TYR A 67 -20.68 -0.44 -24.27
N ASN A 68 -21.45 -1.00 -25.20
CA ASN A 68 -22.16 -0.21 -26.21
C ASN A 68 -23.43 0.42 -25.61
N SER A 69 -24.04 1.35 -26.34
CA SER A 69 -25.34 1.97 -26.03
C SER A 69 -26.46 0.95 -25.76
N ASP A 70 -26.40 -0.23 -26.38
CA ASP A 70 -27.30 -1.37 -26.15
C ASP A 70 -26.90 -2.25 -24.95
N PHE A 71 -25.98 -1.79 -24.08
CA PHE A 71 -25.45 -2.52 -22.91
C PHE A 71 -24.80 -3.87 -23.22
N LYS A 72 -24.40 -4.10 -24.47
CA LYS A 72 -23.62 -5.28 -24.86
C LYS A 72 -22.12 -5.01 -24.66
N LEU A 73 -21.42 -6.01 -24.13
CA LEU A 73 -19.97 -5.98 -24.01
C LEU A 73 -19.32 -6.20 -25.39
N GLU A 74 -18.51 -5.24 -25.80
CA GLU A 74 -17.66 -5.28 -26.98
C GLU A 74 -16.20 -5.40 -26.56
N ILE A 75 -15.46 -6.19 -27.33
CA ILE A 75 -14.02 -6.37 -27.18
C ILE A 75 -13.38 -5.65 -28.35
N VAL A 76 -12.47 -4.73 -28.07
CA VAL A 76 -11.79 -3.95 -29.10
C VAL A 76 -10.31 -4.25 -29.07
N PHE A 77 -9.78 -4.57 -30.25
CA PHE A 77 -8.36 -4.86 -30.47
C PHE A 77 -7.67 -3.68 -31.14
N GLY A 78 -6.34 -3.67 -31.06
CA GLY A 78 -5.51 -2.75 -31.82
C GLY A 78 -5.53 -3.04 -33.32
N SER A 79 -4.98 -2.12 -34.11
CA SER A 79 -4.91 -2.21 -35.57
C SER A 79 -3.59 -2.77 -36.10
N GLY A 80 -2.69 -3.22 -35.22
CA GLY A 80 -1.34 -3.64 -35.58
C GLY A 80 -1.29 -4.99 -36.26
N VAL A 81 -0.28 -5.18 -37.10
CA VAL A 81 -0.06 -6.44 -37.86
C VAL A 81 1.38 -6.93 -37.80
N LEU A 82 2.28 -6.16 -37.18
CA LEU A 82 3.73 -6.34 -37.25
C LEU A 82 4.38 -6.15 -35.88
N ASP A 83 4.00 -6.96 -34.88
CA ASP A 83 4.81 -7.21 -33.68
C ASP A 83 4.18 -8.34 -32.86
N ASP A 84 4.83 -9.49 -32.79
CA ASP A 84 4.26 -10.70 -32.17
C ASP A 84 5.03 -11.20 -30.93
N GLN A 85 6.08 -10.49 -30.52
CA GLN A 85 6.93 -10.91 -29.42
C GLN A 85 6.60 -10.13 -28.14
N ASN A 86 6.41 -10.87 -27.04
CA ASN A 86 6.32 -10.25 -25.72
C ASN A 86 7.72 -10.06 -25.15
N GLU A 87 8.08 -8.84 -24.77
CA GLU A 87 9.40 -8.52 -24.22
C GLU A 87 9.30 -8.09 -22.75
N LEU A 88 10.20 -8.60 -21.91
CA LEU A 88 10.34 -8.13 -20.54
C LEU A 88 11.21 -6.89 -20.52
N ILE A 89 10.61 -5.74 -20.21
CA ILE A 89 11.33 -4.47 -20.17
C ILE A 89 11.49 -3.98 -18.73
N SER A 90 12.53 -3.19 -18.52
CA SER A 90 12.72 -2.40 -17.30
C SER A 90 12.71 -0.94 -17.70
N LEU A 91 11.77 -0.17 -17.16
CA LEU A 91 11.63 1.27 -17.40
C LEU A 91 12.68 2.02 -16.58
N ASP A 92 13.93 2.00 -17.04
CA ASP A 92 15.02 2.77 -16.46
C ASP A 92 15.41 3.91 -17.41
N SER A 93 15.46 5.14 -16.88
CA SER A 93 15.90 6.33 -17.62
C SER A 93 17.33 6.22 -18.14
N GLY A 94 18.19 5.39 -17.52
CA GLY A 94 19.54 5.11 -18.03
C GLY A 94 19.57 4.36 -19.37
N LYS A 95 18.46 3.72 -19.76
CA LYS A 95 18.34 3.00 -21.04
C LYS A 95 17.89 3.87 -22.21
N ILE A 96 17.55 5.14 -21.97
CA ILE A 96 17.17 6.11 -23.03
C ILE A 96 18.34 6.36 -23.98
N GLY A 97 19.59 6.12 -23.54
CA GLY A 97 20.79 6.29 -24.35
C GLY A 97 21.25 5.02 -25.07
N SER A 98 20.35 4.26 -25.72
CA SER A 98 20.74 3.10 -26.55
C SER A 98 21.55 3.52 -27.79
N ASP A 99 22.20 2.55 -28.44
CA ASP A 99 23.13 2.73 -29.58
C ASP A 99 22.57 3.58 -30.75
N GLU A 100 21.25 3.71 -30.89
CA GLU A 100 20.60 4.60 -31.86
C GLU A 100 20.87 6.09 -31.57
N PHE A 101 20.89 6.50 -30.30
CA PHE A 101 21.09 7.90 -29.90
C PHE A 101 22.54 8.38 -30.06
N GLN A 102 23.53 7.47 -30.08
CA GLN A 102 24.93 7.81 -30.36
C GLN A 102 25.14 8.35 -31.78
N THR A 103 24.30 7.96 -32.74
CA THR A 103 24.51 8.27 -34.16
C THR A 103 23.80 9.54 -34.65
N ARG A 104 22.77 10.03 -33.94
CA ARG A 104 21.92 11.15 -34.38
C ARG A 104 21.59 12.14 -33.25
N LEU A 105 22.60 12.66 -32.56
CA LEU A 105 22.43 13.62 -31.46
C LEU A 105 21.78 14.98 -31.84
N GLY A 106 21.65 15.31 -33.12
CA GLY A 106 21.39 16.69 -33.55
C GLY A 106 19.95 17.09 -33.89
N SER A 107 19.00 16.15 -34.08
CA SER A 107 17.69 16.52 -34.67
C SER A 107 16.51 15.60 -34.33
N THR A 108 16.69 14.65 -33.42
CA THR A 108 15.63 13.72 -33.04
C THR A 108 14.96 14.24 -31.77
N SER A 109 13.65 14.48 -31.82
CA SER A 109 12.87 14.81 -30.62
C SER A 109 12.96 13.65 -29.64
N LEU A 110 13.38 13.93 -28.42
CA LEU A 110 13.40 12.95 -27.33
C LEU A 110 11.96 12.63 -26.94
N ASP A 111 11.44 11.50 -27.41
CA ASP A 111 10.17 10.96 -26.93
C ASP A 111 10.46 9.89 -25.85
N PRO A 112 10.15 10.12 -24.58
CA PRO A 112 10.34 9.13 -23.52
C PRO A 112 9.43 7.89 -23.68
N ALA A 113 8.49 7.88 -24.61
CA ALA A 113 7.71 6.70 -25.01
C ALA A 113 8.41 5.83 -26.08
N ASP A 114 9.54 6.27 -26.64
CA ASP A 114 10.23 5.59 -27.76
C ASP A 114 10.84 4.23 -27.38
N PHE A 115 10.93 3.91 -26.09
CA PHE A 115 11.23 2.55 -25.61
C PHE A 115 10.28 1.46 -26.13
N LEU A 116 9.11 1.88 -26.58
CA LEU A 116 7.98 1.01 -26.89
C LEU A 116 7.57 1.08 -28.36
N SER A 117 8.34 1.79 -29.21
CA SER A 117 7.99 2.22 -30.58
C SER A 117 7.12 1.21 -31.33
N SER A 118 5.82 1.33 -31.09
CA SER A 118 4.78 0.61 -31.78
C SER A 118 3.87 1.69 -32.35
N SER A 119 3.83 1.79 -33.68
CA SER A 119 2.90 2.69 -34.37
C SER A 119 1.47 2.16 -34.33
N THR A 120 1.25 1.06 -33.62
CA THR A 120 0.05 0.27 -33.63
C THR A 120 -0.47 0.12 -32.21
N PHE A 121 -1.73 0.46 -31.97
CA PHE A 121 -2.39 0.40 -30.66
C PHE A 121 -2.70 -1.05 -30.20
N GLY A 122 -1.74 -1.96 -30.34
CA GLY A 122 -1.89 -3.40 -30.13
C GLY A 122 -2.07 -4.17 -31.44
N LEU A 123 -1.91 -5.49 -31.38
CA LEU A 123 -2.04 -6.40 -32.51
C LEU A 123 -3.52 -6.67 -32.82
N ALA A 124 -3.87 -6.73 -34.10
CA ALA A 124 -5.15 -7.21 -34.58
C ALA A 124 -5.08 -8.75 -34.74
N PRO A 125 -6.05 -9.51 -34.20
CA PRO A 125 -6.15 -10.94 -34.48
C PRO A 125 -6.26 -11.17 -36.00
N SER A 126 -5.30 -11.88 -36.60
CA SER A 126 -5.31 -12.19 -38.03
C SER A 126 -5.42 -13.69 -38.26
N ASN A 127 -6.48 -14.11 -38.96
CA ASN A 127 -6.74 -15.51 -39.34
C ASN A 127 -6.61 -16.53 -38.18
N THR A 128 -7.06 -16.18 -36.97
CA THR A 128 -7.04 -17.04 -35.78
C THR A 128 -8.43 -17.15 -35.17
N THR A 129 -8.71 -18.27 -34.51
CA THR A 129 -9.93 -18.42 -33.70
C THR A 129 -9.62 -18.03 -32.26
N LEU A 130 -10.42 -17.14 -31.68
CA LEU A 130 -10.28 -16.73 -30.28
C LEU A 130 -11.24 -17.54 -29.41
N THR A 131 -10.70 -18.16 -28.37
CA THR A 131 -11.46 -18.79 -27.29
C THR A 131 -11.56 -17.79 -26.15
N ILE A 132 -12.77 -17.30 -25.89
CA ILE A 132 -13.05 -16.29 -24.87
C ILE A 132 -13.77 -16.97 -23.71
N THR A 133 -13.16 -16.93 -22.53
CA THR A 133 -13.79 -17.37 -21.28
C THR A 133 -14.28 -16.13 -20.55
N TYR A 134 -15.58 -16.05 -20.28
CA TYR A 134 -16.21 -14.91 -19.60
C TYR A 134 -17.18 -15.39 -18.52
N VAL A 135 -17.44 -14.52 -17.55
CA VAL A 135 -18.43 -14.77 -16.50
C VAL A 135 -19.72 -14.08 -16.86
N VAL A 136 -20.79 -14.85 -16.91
CA VAL A 136 -22.17 -14.36 -17.04
C VAL A 136 -22.81 -14.35 -15.66
N GLY A 137 -23.54 -13.29 -15.34
CA GLY A 137 -24.24 -13.16 -14.06
C GLY A 137 -24.24 -11.73 -13.55
N GLY A 138 -24.45 -11.57 -12.24
CA GLY A 138 -24.51 -10.28 -11.58
C GLY A 138 -25.91 -9.89 -11.14
N GLY A 139 -26.00 -8.76 -10.46
CA GLY A 139 -27.26 -8.32 -9.87
C GLY A 139 -27.62 -9.03 -8.57
N ILE A 140 -28.68 -8.52 -7.95
CA ILE A 140 -29.20 -9.02 -6.67
C ILE A 140 -29.66 -10.48 -6.79
N GLU A 141 -30.11 -10.89 -7.98
CA GLU A 141 -30.61 -12.23 -8.28
C GLU A 141 -29.51 -13.31 -8.31
N SER A 142 -28.24 -12.90 -8.47
CA SER A 142 -27.10 -13.82 -8.41
C SER A 142 -26.64 -14.12 -6.98
N ASN A 143 -27.22 -13.46 -5.96
CA ASN A 143 -26.93 -13.79 -4.57
C ASN A 143 -27.51 -15.16 -4.22
N VAL A 144 -26.72 -15.98 -3.52
CA VAL A 144 -27.11 -17.34 -3.16
C VAL A 144 -27.41 -17.41 -1.67
N PRO A 145 -28.64 -17.74 -1.25
CA PRO A 145 -28.97 -17.93 0.16
C PRO A 145 -28.13 -19.02 0.82
N ALA A 146 -28.05 -19.00 2.15
CA ALA A 146 -27.38 -20.05 2.92
C ALA A 146 -27.99 -21.43 2.61
N ASN A 147 -27.14 -22.46 2.56
CA ASN A 147 -27.47 -23.87 2.32
C ASN A 147 -28.09 -24.20 0.93
N THR A 148 -27.92 -23.34 -0.06
CA THR A 148 -28.44 -23.60 -1.42
C THR A 148 -27.44 -24.37 -2.29
N ILE A 149 -26.13 -24.17 -2.08
CA ILE A 149 -25.08 -24.88 -2.82
C ILE A 149 -24.86 -26.24 -2.16
N ASN A 150 -25.64 -27.24 -2.59
CA ASN A 150 -25.66 -28.57 -1.98
C ASN A 150 -25.38 -29.73 -2.95
N LYS A 151 -25.03 -29.43 -4.21
CA LYS A 151 -24.71 -30.43 -5.23
C LYS A 151 -23.25 -30.34 -5.63
N ILE A 152 -22.58 -31.49 -5.62
CA ILE A 152 -21.22 -31.63 -6.12
C ILE A 152 -21.31 -32.08 -7.58
N ARG A 153 -20.70 -31.31 -8.50
CA ARG A 153 -20.67 -31.64 -9.93
C ARG A 153 -19.56 -32.65 -10.25
N GLU A 154 -18.39 -32.45 -9.68
CA GLU A 154 -17.21 -33.26 -9.91
C GLU A 154 -16.35 -33.28 -8.63
N VAL A 155 -15.81 -34.44 -8.29
CA VAL A 155 -14.84 -34.61 -7.20
C VAL A 155 -13.53 -35.07 -7.83
N ALA A 156 -12.52 -34.21 -7.79
CA ALA A 156 -11.17 -34.59 -8.18
C ALA A 156 -10.52 -35.36 -7.01
N VAL A 157 -10.37 -36.67 -7.16
CA VAL A 157 -9.71 -37.53 -6.17
C VAL A 157 -8.29 -37.82 -6.64
N VAL A 158 -7.30 -37.48 -5.81
CA VAL A 158 -5.87 -37.69 -6.12
C VAL A 158 -5.46 -39.16 -5.94
N ASN A 159 -6.14 -39.89 -5.05
CA ASN A 159 -5.83 -41.28 -4.76
C ASN A 159 -6.40 -42.19 -5.84
N ASP A 160 -5.56 -43.10 -6.34
CA ASP A 160 -5.97 -44.09 -7.33
C ASP A 160 -6.69 -45.27 -6.63
N ARG A 161 -7.85 -45.65 -7.17
CA ARG A 161 -8.72 -46.71 -6.65
C ARG A 161 -8.03 -48.06 -6.65
N ASP A 162 -7.15 -48.28 -7.63
CA ASP A 162 -6.50 -49.57 -7.87
C ASP A 162 -5.34 -49.86 -6.89
N VAL A 163 -4.96 -48.87 -6.07
CA VAL A 163 -3.97 -49.04 -4.99
C VAL A 163 -4.55 -49.77 -3.79
N PHE A 164 -5.88 -49.79 -3.63
CA PHE A 164 -6.57 -50.46 -2.53
C PHE A 164 -6.88 -51.92 -2.84
N SER A 165 -6.86 -52.76 -1.81
CA SER A 165 -7.22 -54.18 -1.97
C SER A 165 -8.70 -54.33 -2.34
N THR A 166 -9.07 -55.47 -2.94
CA THR A 166 -10.45 -55.75 -3.39
C THR A 166 -11.49 -55.68 -2.27
N ALA A 167 -11.06 -55.82 -1.01
CA ALA A 167 -11.91 -55.68 0.18
C ALA A 167 -12.08 -54.22 0.65
N GLU A 168 -11.14 -53.33 0.30
CA GLU A 168 -11.11 -51.92 0.72
C GLU A 168 -11.72 -50.97 -0.32
N GLN A 169 -11.78 -51.38 -1.59
CA GLN A 169 -12.43 -50.61 -2.67
C GLN A 169 -13.88 -50.18 -2.37
N PRO A 170 -14.74 -51.01 -1.74
CA PRO A 170 -16.09 -50.58 -1.38
C PRO A 170 -16.10 -49.43 -0.36
N LEU A 171 -15.19 -49.47 0.63
CA LEU A 171 -15.07 -48.43 1.65
C LEU A 171 -14.57 -47.10 1.04
N PHE A 172 -13.66 -47.18 0.08
CA PHE A 172 -13.18 -46.02 -0.67
C PHE A 172 -14.31 -45.37 -1.49
N ASP A 173 -15.09 -46.17 -2.23
CA ASP A 173 -16.23 -45.69 -3.01
C ASP A 173 -17.31 -45.05 -2.10
N ASP A 174 -17.56 -45.62 -0.92
CA ASP A 174 -18.49 -45.06 0.06
C ASP A 174 -17.98 -43.77 0.70
N THR A 175 -16.67 -43.66 0.93
CA THR A 175 -16.05 -42.44 1.46
C THR A 175 -16.21 -41.29 0.46
N ILE A 176 -15.99 -41.53 -0.83
CA ILE A 176 -16.21 -40.52 -1.88
C ILE A 176 -17.68 -40.10 -1.96
N ARG A 177 -18.62 -41.05 -1.86
CA ARG A 177 -20.06 -40.73 -1.87
C ARG A 177 -20.54 -40.00 -0.63
N SER A 178 -19.85 -40.13 0.50
CA SER A 178 -20.18 -39.45 1.75
C SER A 178 -19.88 -37.95 1.75
N LEU A 179 -19.17 -37.44 0.73
CA LEU A 179 -18.88 -36.02 0.58
C LEU A 179 -20.17 -35.22 0.41
N ALA A 180 -20.47 -34.37 1.37
CA ALA A 180 -21.51 -33.36 1.30
C ALA A 180 -20.88 -31.98 1.37
N ILE A 181 -21.42 -31.04 0.60
CA ILE A 181 -21.05 -29.63 0.66
C ILE A 181 -22.28 -28.79 0.95
N ASN A 182 -22.11 -27.75 1.75
CA ASN A 182 -23.08 -26.68 1.91
C ASN A 182 -22.35 -25.34 2.01
N ASN A 183 -23.03 -24.25 1.65
CA ASN A 183 -22.57 -22.90 1.96
C ASN A 183 -23.23 -22.43 3.27
N PRO A 184 -22.51 -22.42 4.42
CA PRO A 184 -23.10 -22.03 5.70
C PRO A 184 -23.54 -20.56 5.69
N ASP A 185 -22.74 -19.70 5.07
CA ASP A 185 -23.04 -18.28 4.91
C ASP A 185 -23.67 -18.00 3.53
N PRO A 186 -24.59 -17.02 3.44
CA PRO A 186 -25.12 -16.58 2.17
C PRO A 186 -24.04 -15.87 1.35
N ALA A 187 -24.01 -16.12 0.05
CA ALA A 187 -23.20 -15.33 -0.87
C ALA A 187 -23.92 -14.00 -1.15
N THR A 188 -23.48 -12.94 -0.49
CA THR A 188 -23.98 -11.57 -0.66
C THR A 188 -22.93 -10.73 -1.38
N GLY A 189 -23.32 -9.97 -2.39
CA GLY A 189 -22.40 -9.07 -3.12
C GLY A 189 -22.86 -8.67 -4.52
N GLY A 190 -23.93 -9.29 -5.01
CA GLY A 190 -24.57 -8.91 -6.26
C GLY A 190 -25.14 -7.49 -6.19
N LYS A 191 -24.42 -6.54 -6.80
CA LYS A 191 -24.93 -5.19 -7.05
C LYS A 191 -25.72 -5.20 -8.35
N GLY A 192 -26.88 -4.54 -8.34
CA GLY A 192 -27.63 -4.25 -9.56
C GLY A 192 -26.88 -3.29 -10.49
N ARG A 193 -27.44 -3.02 -11.67
CA ARG A 193 -26.91 -1.99 -12.56
C ARG A 193 -26.85 -0.64 -11.85
N ASP A 194 -25.76 0.09 -12.06
CA ASP A 194 -25.62 1.46 -11.55
C ASP A 194 -26.74 2.35 -12.09
N THR A 195 -27.26 3.21 -11.23
CA THR A 195 -28.24 4.22 -11.63
C THR A 195 -27.57 5.32 -12.45
N VAL A 196 -28.34 6.04 -13.26
CA VAL A 196 -27.82 7.16 -14.08
C VAL A 196 -27.15 8.23 -13.21
N GLU A 197 -27.67 8.47 -12.00
CA GLU A 197 -27.09 9.42 -11.06
C GLU A 197 -25.77 8.91 -10.46
N GLU A 198 -25.69 7.64 -10.06
CA GLU A 198 -24.42 7.04 -9.63
C GLU A 198 -23.37 7.09 -10.74
N ILE A 199 -23.75 6.76 -11.98
CA ILE A 199 -22.85 6.87 -13.15
C ILE A 199 -22.38 8.31 -13.32
N ARG A 200 -23.28 9.29 -13.21
CA ARG A 200 -22.93 10.72 -13.30
C ARG A 200 -21.93 11.14 -12.22
N GLN A 201 -22.16 10.76 -10.98
CA GLN A 201 -21.27 11.08 -9.85
C GLN A 201 -19.93 10.37 -9.96
N SER A 202 -19.95 9.09 -10.33
CA SER A 202 -18.74 8.28 -10.55
C SER A 202 -17.92 8.81 -11.73
N THR A 203 -18.57 9.28 -12.81
CA THR A 203 -17.89 9.87 -13.96
C THR A 203 -17.25 11.20 -13.60
N LEU A 204 -17.92 12.05 -12.80
CA LEU A 204 -17.34 13.30 -12.30
C LEU A 204 -16.10 13.04 -11.43
N ALA A 205 -16.18 12.04 -10.54
CA ALA A 205 -15.04 11.62 -9.72
C ALA A 205 -13.90 11.06 -10.59
N PHE A 206 -14.21 10.17 -11.53
CA PHE A 206 -13.23 9.56 -12.42
C PHE A 206 -12.54 10.57 -13.34
N PHE A 207 -13.29 11.56 -13.85
CA PHE A 207 -12.73 12.61 -14.71
C PHE A 207 -11.73 13.50 -13.96
N ASN A 208 -11.99 13.75 -12.67
CA ASN A 208 -11.05 14.46 -11.80
C ASN A 208 -9.83 13.60 -11.47
N SER A 209 -10.00 12.29 -11.29
CA SER A 209 -8.89 11.35 -11.08
C SER A 209 -8.31 10.87 -12.44
N GLN A 210 -7.45 11.66 -13.07
CA GLN A 210 -6.81 11.31 -14.36
C GLN A 210 -5.81 10.12 -14.28
N ASN A 211 -6.00 9.17 -13.36
CA ASN A 211 -5.09 8.07 -13.00
C ASN A 211 -3.65 8.50 -12.64
N ARG A 212 -3.37 9.80 -12.59
CA ARG A 212 -2.09 10.38 -12.22
C ARG A 212 -2.08 10.72 -10.74
N ILE A 213 -0.95 10.45 -10.11
CA ILE A 213 -0.68 10.89 -8.74
C ILE A 213 0.08 12.22 -8.80
N VAL A 214 -0.55 13.29 -8.32
CA VAL A 214 0.02 14.64 -8.35
C VAL A 214 0.18 15.17 -6.93
N THR A 215 -0.84 14.97 -6.10
CA THR A 215 -0.83 15.46 -4.72
C THR A 215 -0.27 14.42 -3.75
N PRO A 216 0.31 14.82 -2.60
CA PRO A 216 0.79 13.89 -1.59
C PRO A 216 -0.30 12.90 -1.11
N ALA A 217 -1.55 13.33 -1.08
CA ALA A 217 -2.69 12.48 -0.74
C ALA A 217 -2.92 11.37 -1.79
N ASP A 218 -2.78 11.68 -3.08
CA ASP A 218 -2.88 10.69 -4.16
C ASP A 218 -1.77 9.63 -4.05
N TYR A 219 -0.55 10.07 -3.75
CA TYR A 219 0.56 9.15 -3.47
C TYR A 219 0.24 8.24 -2.29
N LYS A 220 -0.26 8.77 -1.16
CA LYS A 220 -0.65 7.97 0.02
C LYS A 220 -1.71 6.92 -0.34
N VAL A 221 -2.79 7.32 -1.02
CA VAL A 221 -3.85 6.39 -1.43
C VAL A 221 -3.32 5.33 -2.39
N ARG A 222 -2.50 5.72 -3.37
CA ARG A 222 -1.94 4.78 -4.35
C ARG A 222 -0.98 3.80 -3.67
N VAL A 223 -0.13 4.24 -2.75
CA VAL A 223 0.76 3.37 -1.96
C VAL A 223 -0.04 2.27 -1.24
N HIS A 224 -1.13 2.64 -0.57
CA HIS A 224 -2.00 1.68 0.13
C HIS A 224 -2.84 0.80 -0.82
N ALA A 225 -3.09 1.26 -2.05
CA ALA A 225 -3.77 0.47 -3.08
C ALA A 225 -2.86 -0.60 -3.74
N MET A 226 -1.55 -0.64 -3.43
CA MET A 226 -0.67 -1.66 -3.96
C MET A 226 -1.15 -3.06 -3.52
N PRO A 227 -1.33 -4.02 -4.45
CA PRO A 227 -1.80 -5.35 -4.10
C PRO A 227 -0.88 -6.05 -3.07
N PRO A 228 -1.42 -6.64 -1.98
CA PRO A 228 -0.62 -7.23 -0.90
C PRO A 228 0.37 -8.32 -1.34
N ARG A 229 0.10 -8.97 -2.48
CA ARG A 229 0.99 -9.98 -3.10
C ARG A 229 2.41 -9.46 -3.38
N PHE A 230 2.57 -8.15 -3.56
CA PHE A 230 3.84 -7.46 -3.82
C PHE A 230 4.49 -6.88 -2.55
N GLY A 231 3.83 -7.02 -1.40
CA GLY A 231 4.22 -6.48 -0.11
C GLY A 231 3.12 -5.63 0.51
N GLY A 232 2.85 -5.84 1.79
CA GLY A 232 1.90 -5.01 2.56
C GLY A 232 2.60 -3.77 3.13
N ILE A 233 2.02 -2.61 2.94
CA ILE A 233 2.51 -1.33 3.50
C ILE A 233 1.53 -0.89 4.55
N ALA A 234 2.00 -0.78 5.79
CA ALA A 234 1.18 -0.45 6.95
C ALA A 234 0.93 1.05 7.07
N LYS A 235 2.01 1.84 6.96
CA LYS A 235 1.97 3.29 7.10
C LYS A 235 2.74 3.95 5.96
N SER A 236 2.24 5.08 5.50
CA SER A 236 2.92 5.90 4.51
C SER A 236 2.75 7.39 4.77
N PHE A 237 3.79 8.16 4.49
CA PHE A 237 3.79 9.62 4.53
C PHE A 237 4.55 10.16 3.33
N VAL A 238 4.06 11.24 2.75
CA VAL A 238 4.58 11.77 1.48
C VAL A 238 4.82 13.25 1.65
N ILE A 239 6.03 13.69 1.30
CA ILE A 239 6.43 15.09 1.32
C ILE A 239 7.33 15.38 0.12
N GLN A 240 7.25 16.59 -0.41
CA GLN A 240 8.17 17.06 -1.44
C GLN A 240 9.49 17.48 -0.81
N ASP A 241 10.60 17.22 -1.49
CA ASP A 241 11.94 17.50 -0.97
C ASP A 241 12.19 18.99 -0.74
N ASP A 242 11.70 19.85 -1.64
CA ASP A 242 11.75 21.32 -1.51
C ASP A 242 11.06 21.80 -0.21
N GLN A 243 9.92 21.20 0.16
CA GLN A 243 9.22 21.53 1.40
C GLN A 243 10.02 21.15 2.64
N LEU A 244 10.77 20.04 2.58
CA LEU A 244 11.65 19.62 3.67
C LEU A 244 12.86 20.58 3.80
N ALA A 245 13.49 20.90 2.67
CA ALA A 245 14.65 21.77 2.62
C ALA A 245 14.33 23.22 3.05
N ALA A 246 13.15 23.74 2.71
CA ALA A 246 12.69 25.05 3.17
C ALA A 246 12.62 25.15 4.71
N VAL A 247 12.21 24.08 5.39
CA VAL A 247 12.15 24.02 6.85
C VAL A 247 13.56 23.92 7.46
N GLU A 248 14.47 23.16 6.86
CA GLU A 248 15.89 23.12 7.28
C GLU A 248 16.55 24.50 7.22
N ASN A 249 16.40 25.20 6.08
CA ASN A 249 16.99 26.51 5.86
C ASN A 249 16.45 27.56 6.86
N THR A 250 15.17 27.48 7.23
CA THR A 250 14.57 28.34 8.26
C THR A 250 15.18 28.10 9.65
N ARG A 251 15.51 26.85 10.00
CA ARG A 251 16.17 26.52 11.28
C ARG A 251 17.63 27.02 11.31
N ILE A 252 18.36 26.89 10.20
CA ILE A 252 19.75 27.37 10.10
C ILE A 252 19.81 28.90 10.28
N GLY A 253 18.90 29.65 9.65
CA GLY A 253 18.81 31.11 9.82
C GLY A 253 18.57 31.56 11.28
N ASN A 254 17.86 30.75 12.07
CA ASN A 254 17.62 31.01 13.49
C ASN A 254 18.81 30.62 14.39
N ILE A 255 19.63 29.63 14.00
CA ILE A 255 20.85 29.27 14.72
C ILE A 255 21.92 30.35 14.55
N VAL A 256 22.04 30.93 13.36
CA VAL A 256 22.99 32.01 13.05
C VAL A 256 22.66 33.31 13.81
N THR A 257 21.39 33.58 14.10
CA THR A 257 20.93 34.79 14.80
C THR A 257 20.86 34.66 16.33
N GLY A 258 21.02 33.46 16.89
CA GLY A 258 20.86 33.15 18.32
C GLY A 258 22.14 33.03 19.16
N ALA A 259 23.33 33.16 18.57
CA ALA A 259 24.60 33.11 19.32
C ALA A 259 25.06 34.52 19.73
N PRO A 260 25.22 34.84 21.03
CA PRO A 260 25.48 36.23 21.46
C PRO A 260 26.91 36.73 21.22
N ASN A 261 27.77 36.00 20.48
CA ASN A 261 29.12 36.44 20.10
C ASN A 261 29.64 35.65 18.89
N LEU A 262 29.08 35.87 17.71
CA LEU A 262 29.77 35.57 16.46
C LEU A 262 29.86 36.88 15.68
N ASP A 263 31.05 37.15 15.14
CA ASP A 263 31.31 38.30 14.25
C ASP A 263 30.21 38.39 13.17
N PRO A 264 29.88 39.60 12.67
CA PRO A 264 28.89 39.75 11.60
C PRO A 264 29.24 38.80 10.44
N VAL A 265 28.40 37.78 10.27
CA VAL A 265 28.60 36.72 9.28
C VAL A 265 28.44 37.35 7.89
N ASP A 266 29.45 37.20 7.04
CA ASP A 266 29.42 37.63 5.64
C ASP A 266 28.22 36.97 4.91
N PRO A 267 27.29 37.75 4.33
CA PRO A 267 26.09 37.23 3.69
C PRO A 267 26.37 36.42 2.40
N GLU A 268 27.60 36.44 1.88
CA GLU A 268 28.01 35.64 0.71
C GLU A 268 28.50 34.22 1.08
N ARG A 269 28.92 33.96 2.33
CA ARG A 269 29.43 32.64 2.74
C ARG A 269 28.31 31.63 3.09
N ASP A 270 27.18 32.12 3.59
CA ASP A 270 26.01 31.28 3.92
C ASP A 270 25.11 30.99 2.71
N GLN A 271 25.24 31.73 1.60
CA GLN A 271 24.54 31.41 0.34
C GLN A 271 25.04 30.11 -0.31
N LEU A 272 26.20 29.58 0.11
CA LEU A 272 26.80 28.39 -0.49
C LEU A 272 26.36 27.07 0.19
N VAL A 273 25.54 27.11 1.24
CA VAL A 273 25.00 25.92 1.93
C VAL A 273 23.47 26.01 2.07
N ALA A 274 22.79 26.62 1.12
CA ALA A 274 21.37 26.39 0.97
C ALA A 274 21.19 24.95 0.47
N ASN A 275 20.54 24.10 1.26
CA ASN A 275 20.00 22.86 0.71
C ASN A 275 18.89 23.29 -0.25
N GLU A 276 19.20 23.40 -1.53
CA GLU A 276 18.22 23.64 -2.59
C GLU A 276 17.52 22.31 -2.85
N GLY A 277 16.50 22.02 -2.03
CA GLY A 277 15.70 20.80 -2.16
C GLY A 277 15.18 20.66 -3.60
N ASN A 278 15.08 19.42 -4.07
CA ASN A 278 14.66 19.17 -5.45
C ASN A 278 13.13 19.21 -5.57
N PRO A 279 12.52 20.20 -6.24
CA PRO A 279 11.06 20.32 -6.32
C PRO A 279 10.39 19.17 -7.09
N ARG A 280 11.17 18.40 -7.85
CA ARG A 280 10.70 17.24 -8.60
C ARG A 280 10.83 15.95 -7.79
N LEU A 281 11.50 15.97 -6.64
CA LEU A 281 11.71 14.81 -5.80
C LEU A 281 10.59 14.70 -4.76
N VAL A 282 9.89 13.56 -4.81
CA VAL A 282 8.85 13.20 -3.85
C VAL A 282 9.38 12.11 -2.94
N ASN A 283 9.51 12.44 -1.65
CA ASN A 283 9.94 11.53 -0.60
C ASN A 283 8.73 10.79 -0.03
N VAL A 284 8.71 9.46 -0.19
CA VAL A 284 7.67 8.55 0.29
C VAL A 284 8.24 7.73 1.45
N TYR A 285 7.86 8.09 2.66
CA TYR A 285 8.23 7.40 3.89
C TYR A 285 7.27 6.25 4.14
N VAL A 286 7.80 5.05 4.39
CA VAL A 286 7.01 3.83 4.52
C VAL A 286 7.41 3.00 5.73
N LEU A 287 6.44 2.30 6.32
CA LEU A 287 6.64 1.29 7.36
C LEU A 287 5.72 0.09 7.13
N GLY A 288 6.13 -1.06 7.64
CA GLY A 288 5.36 -2.30 7.69
C GLY A 288 5.06 -2.73 9.13
N PHE A 289 4.26 -3.79 9.25
CA PHE A 289 4.04 -4.49 10.51
C PHE A 289 4.85 -5.78 10.57
N ASP A 290 5.34 -6.12 11.76
CA ASP A 290 5.79 -7.48 12.08
C ASP A 290 4.61 -8.38 12.50
N GLU A 291 4.91 -9.65 12.82
CA GLU A 291 3.92 -10.64 13.27
C GLU A 291 3.16 -10.21 14.53
N ASN A 292 3.76 -9.37 15.37
CA ASN A 292 3.19 -8.84 16.61
C ASN A 292 2.52 -7.48 16.42
N LYS A 293 2.30 -7.04 15.17
CA LYS A 293 1.76 -5.71 14.81
C LYS A 293 2.63 -4.53 15.27
N ARG A 294 3.93 -4.73 15.44
CA ARG A 294 4.89 -3.64 15.72
C ARG A 294 5.40 -3.05 14.42
N LEU A 295 5.75 -1.78 14.44
CA LEU A 295 6.26 -1.08 13.28
C LEU A 295 7.69 -1.52 12.98
N ARG A 296 7.94 -1.87 11.72
CA ARG A 296 9.26 -2.25 11.22
C ARG A 296 9.51 -1.66 9.84
N THR A 297 10.79 -1.57 9.49
CA THR A 297 11.23 -1.17 8.15
C THR A 297 10.86 -2.24 7.13
N LEU A 298 10.59 -1.83 5.90
CA LEU A 298 10.21 -2.75 4.83
C LEU A 298 11.43 -3.40 4.19
N ASN A 299 11.28 -4.65 3.73
CA ASN A 299 12.29 -5.31 2.90
C ASN A 299 12.56 -4.48 1.62
N LEU A 300 13.81 -4.44 1.18
CA LEU A 300 14.26 -3.74 -0.02
C LEU A 300 13.43 -4.13 -1.26
N GLN A 301 13.07 -5.40 -1.40
CA GLN A 301 12.26 -5.88 -2.53
C GLN A 301 10.84 -5.28 -2.55
N VAL A 302 10.23 -5.08 -1.38
CA VAL A 302 8.92 -4.40 -1.28
C VAL A 302 9.05 -2.95 -1.73
N LYS A 303 10.14 -2.26 -1.34
CA LYS A 303 10.40 -0.89 -1.79
C LYS A 303 10.64 -0.81 -3.29
N GLN A 304 11.35 -1.78 -3.87
CA GLN A 304 11.54 -1.86 -5.33
C GLN A 304 10.23 -2.08 -6.07
N ASN A 305 9.39 -3.01 -5.58
CA ASN A 305 8.03 -3.21 -6.10
C ASN A 305 7.22 -1.91 -6.03
N LEU A 306 7.22 -1.22 -4.89
CA LEU A 306 6.51 0.03 -4.72
C LEU A 306 7.01 1.11 -5.69
N LYS A 307 8.34 1.24 -5.85
CA LYS A 307 8.95 2.18 -6.81
C LYS A 307 8.44 1.92 -8.22
N GLN A 308 8.46 0.65 -8.62
CA GLN A 308 8.02 0.23 -9.94
C GLN A 308 6.51 0.45 -10.13
N TYR A 309 5.71 0.13 -9.13
CA TYR A 309 4.28 0.36 -9.13
C TYR A 309 3.92 1.84 -9.31
N LEU A 310 4.50 2.73 -8.50
CA LEU A 310 4.25 4.17 -8.57
C LEU A 310 4.75 4.81 -9.87
N SER A 311 5.78 4.23 -10.51
CA SER A 311 6.37 4.77 -11.75
C SER A 311 5.38 4.87 -12.92
N GLN A 312 4.31 4.06 -12.95
CA GLN A 312 3.28 4.11 -13.98
C GLN A 312 2.33 5.30 -13.83
N PHE A 313 2.17 5.80 -12.61
CA PHE A 313 1.14 6.79 -12.27
C PHE A 313 1.73 8.17 -11.98
N LYS A 314 3.03 8.23 -11.67
CA LYS A 314 3.74 9.47 -11.37
C LYS A 314 3.78 10.40 -12.58
N MET A 315 3.98 11.69 -12.33
CA MET A 315 4.31 12.62 -13.40
C MET A 315 5.68 12.26 -13.99
N LEU A 316 5.83 12.44 -15.30
CA LEU A 316 7.05 12.08 -16.02
C LEU A 316 8.28 12.77 -15.44
N THR A 317 8.14 14.05 -15.07
CA THR A 317 9.20 14.90 -14.52
C THR A 317 9.58 14.58 -13.09
N ASP A 318 8.69 13.91 -12.35
CA ASP A 318 8.88 13.68 -10.91
C ASP A 318 9.74 12.45 -10.67
N GLN A 319 10.59 12.53 -9.65
CA GLN A 319 11.36 11.42 -9.13
C GLN A 319 10.76 10.99 -7.80
N ILE A 320 10.71 9.68 -7.56
CA ILE A 320 10.19 9.12 -6.32
C ILE A 320 11.34 8.46 -5.58
N GLN A 321 11.50 8.86 -4.32
CA GLN A 321 12.41 8.23 -3.37
C GLN A 321 11.60 7.58 -2.25
N ILE A 322 11.88 6.31 -1.98
CA ILE A 322 11.19 5.55 -0.94
C ILE A 322 12.16 5.36 0.22
N ILE A 323 11.78 5.85 1.39
CA ILE A 323 12.61 5.92 2.61
C ILE A 323 11.85 5.24 3.75
N ASP A 324 12.57 4.67 4.72
CA ASP A 324 11.93 4.23 5.95
C ASP A 324 11.62 5.43 6.84
N ALA A 325 10.42 5.47 7.42
CA ALA A 325 10.14 6.43 8.48
C ALA A 325 10.85 6.00 9.77
N PHE A 326 11.16 6.95 10.64
CA PHE A 326 11.71 6.63 11.95
C PHE A 326 10.60 6.17 12.90
N VAL A 327 10.89 5.16 13.71
CA VAL A 327 10.00 4.71 14.79
C VAL A 327 10.60 5.16 16.11
N VAL A 328 9.85 5.95 16.87
CA VAL A 328 10.26 6.44 18.19
C VAL A 328 9.41 5.75 19.24
N ASN A 329 10.05 4.93 20.07
CA ASN A 329 9.33 4.26 21.13
C ASN A 329 9.08 5.20 22.32
N ILE A 330 7.86 5.16 22.84
CA ILE A 330 7.42 6.00 23.95
C ILE A 330 6.73 5.16 25.02
N GLY A 331 6.74 5.67 26.24
CA GLY A 331 5.94 5.20 27.35
C GLY A 331 5.15 6.34 27.98
N VAL A 332 4.05 6.00 28.64
CA VAL A 332 3.13 6.96 29.26
C VAL A 332 3.11 6.72 30.76
N ARG A 333 3.32 7.77 31.54
CA ARG A 333 3.17 7.74 32.99
C ARG A 333 2.07 8.68 33.41
N PHE A 334 1.09 8.17 34.15
CA PHE A 334 0.01 9.01 34.66
C PHE A 334 -0.32 8.71 36.13
N LYS A 335 -0.87 9.71 36.81
CA LYS A 335 -1.39 9.60 38.17
C LYS A 335 -2.81 10.14 38.23
N ILE A 336 -3.74 9.34 38.74
CA ILE A 336 -5.15 9.69 38.86
C ILE A 336 -5.61 9.70 40.32
N VAL A 337 -6.63 10.51 40.60
CA VAL A 337 -7.44 10.44 41.82
C VAL A 337 -8.75 9.77 41.48
N VAL A 338 -9.14 8.76 42.26
CA VAL A 338 -10.34 7.95 42.04
C VAL A 338 -11.41 8.35 43.05
N PHE A 339 -12.68 8.38 42.64
CA PHE A 339 -13.77 8.65 43.58
C PHE A 339 -13.87 7.57 44.67
N LYS A 340 -14.29 7.97 45.89
CA LYS A 340 -14.41 7.08 47.05
C LYS A 340 -15.37 5.89 46.88
N ASN A 341 -16.32 6.00 45.94
CA ASN A 341 -17.32 4.97 45.66
C ASN A 341 -16.88 3.95 44.60
N HIS A 342 -15.72 4.12 43.95
CA HIS A 342 -15.22 3.21 42.92
C HIS A 342 -14.03 2.38 43.42
N ASN A 343 -13.86 1.19 42.84
CA ASN A 343 -12.69 0.36 43.12
C ASN A 343 -11.46 0.89 42.37
N VAL A 344 -10.41 1.21 43.12
CA VAL A 344 -9.16 1.78 42.58
C VAL A 344 -8.52 0.90 41.50
N ASN A 345 -8.46 -0.42 41.70
CA ASN A 345 -7.82 -1.33 40.76
C ASN A 345 -8.62 -1.46 39.46
N THR A 346 -9.95 -1.49 39.55
CA THR A 346 -10.83 -1.55 38.37
C THR A 346 -10.72 -0.27 37.56
N VAL A 347 -10.80 0.89 38.20
CA VAL A 347 -10.67 2.18 37.52
C VAL A 347 -9.29 2.29 36.87
N LEU A 348 -8.22 1.95 37.59
CA LEU A 348 -6.86 1.97 37.04
C LEU A 348 -6.71 1.06 35.81
N ALA A 349 -7.25 -0.16 35.85
CA ALA A 349 -7.22 -1.08 34.70
C ALA A 349 -7.97 -0.49 33.49
N THR A 350 -9.18 0.03 33.70
CA THR A 350 -9.96 0.67 32.62
C THR A 350 -9.27 1.91 32.05
N THR A 351 -8.56 2.68 32.90
CA THR A 351 -7.76 3.81 32.43
C THR A 351 -6.56 3.37 31.61
N ILE A 352 -5.87 2.30 32.00
CA ILE A 352 -4.78 1.72 31.21
C ILE A 352 -5.29 1.28 29.84
N ASP A 353 -6.45 0.60 29.79
CA ASP A 353 -7.06 0.18 28.52
C ASP A 353 -7.46 1.36 27.63
N ALA A 354 -7.96 2.45 28.20
CA ALA A 354 -8.22 3.69 27.46
C ALA A 354 -6.95 4.30 26.85
N VAL A 355 -5.83 4.27 27.58
CA VAL A 355 -4.52 4.73 27.06
C VAL A 355 -4.00 3.78 25.98
N LYS A 356 -4.20 2.47 26.12
CA LYS A 356 -3.85 1.47 25.08
C LYS A 356 -4.62 1.74 23.79
N ASP A 357 -5.93 1.98 23.87
CA ASP A 357 -6.78 2.28 22.72
C ASP A 357 -6.42 3.63 22.08
N PHE A 358 -6.05 4.63 22.88
CA PHE A 358 -5.58 5.93 22.38
C PHE A 358 -4.30 5.79 21.54
N PHE A 359 -3.36 4.95 21.95
CA PHE A 359 -2.09 4.71 21.26
C PHE A 359 -2.09 3.48 20.34
N ASP A 360 -3.28 2.99 19.92
CA ASP A 360 -3.37 1.87 19.00
C ASP A 360 -2.80 2.26 17.61
N ILE A 361 -1.69 1.62 17.24
CA ILE A 361 -0.88 1.98 16.06
C ILE A 361 -1.67 2.07 14.74
N PRO A 362 -2.68 1.23 14.45
CA PRO A 362 -3.54 1.39 13.28
C PRO A 362 -4.18 2.78 13.16
N ARG A 363 -4.46 3.48 14.26
CA ARG A 363 -5.07 4.82 14.27
C ARG A 363 -4.07 5.97 14.13
N TRP A 364 -2.78 5.69 14.33
CA TRP A 364 -1.72 6.70 14.26
C TRP A 364 -1.11 6.78 12.87
N ASP A 365 -0.93 7.99 12.37
CA ASP A 365 -0.21 8.25 11.13
C ASP A 365 1.23 8.73 11.38
N ILE A 366 2.10 8.52 10.40
CA ILE A 366 3.46 9.07 10.43
C ILE A 366 3.36 10.60 10.43
N ASN A 367 4.23 11.23 11.22
CA ASN A 367 4.32 12.67 11.40
C ASN A 367 3.06 13.30 12.07
N GLN A 368 2.29 12.51 12.82
CA GLN A 368 1.18 13.00 13.63
C GLN A 368 1.71 13.48 15.01
N PRO A 369 1.37 14.71 15.45
CA PRO A 369 1.73 15.20 16.78
C PRO A 369 0.88 14.55 17.88
N ILE A 370 1.46 14.41 19.07
CA ILE A 370 0.71 13.95 20.25
C ILE A 370 0.16 15.16 20.98
N ILE A 371 -1.16 15.25 21.07
CA ILE A 371 -1.85 16.29 21.85
C ILE A 371 -2.08 15.73 23.26
N LEU A 372 -1.31 16.20 24.24
CA LEU A 372 -1.40 15.74 25.63
C LEU A 372 -2.75 16.06 26.26
N ASN A 373 -3.39 17.15 25.82
CA ASN A 373 -4.72 17.51 26.29
C ASN A 373 -5.78 16.47 25.86
N ASP A 374 -5.70 15.92 24.65
CA ASP A 374 -6.63 14.89 24.20
C ASP A 374 -6.45 13.59 24.99
N LEU A 375 -5.19 13.24 25.30
CA LEU A 375 -4.88 12.13 26.19
C LEU A 375 -5.38 12.37 27.61
N PHE A 376 -5.22 13.59 28.13
CA PHE A 376 -5.75 14.00 29.44
C PHE A 376 -7.27 13.86 29.50
N LEU A 377 -7.98 14.34 28.49
CA LEU A 377 -9.44 14.23 28.39
C LEU A 377 -9.89 12.77 28.27
N THR A 378 -9.15 11.95 27.52
CA THR A 378 -9.42 10.51 27.39
C THR A 378 -9.31 9.82 28.75
N ILE A 379 -8.29 10.14 29.54
CA ILE A 379 -8.11 9.60 30.90
C ILE A 379 -9.18 10.15 31.86
N ALA A 380 -9.48 11.44 31.80
CA ALA A 380 -10.47 12.09 32.67
C ALA A 380 -11.91 11.66 32.36
N GLY A 381 -12.18 11.20 31.13
CA GLY A 381 -13.49 10.68 30.72
C GLY A 381 -13.80 9.26 31.21
N VAL A 382 -12.84 8.56 31.81
CA VAL A 382 -13.05 7.20 32.34
C VAL A 382 -13.90 7.26 33.61
N GLU A 383 -14.91 6.40 33.69
CA GLU A 383 -15.82 6.32 34.84
C GLU A 383 -15.05 6.04 36.14
N GLY A 384 -15.30 6.84 37.18
CA GLY A 384 -14.64 6.72 38.48
C GLY A 384 -13.37 7.55 38.64
N VAL A 385 -12.85 8.18 37.57
CA VAL A 385 -11.73 9.13 37.66
C VAL A 385 -12.26 10.50 38.11
N GLN A 386 -11.73 11.01 39.22
CA GLN A 386 -12.04 12.34 39.74
C GLN A 386 -11.15 13.42 39.11
N SER A 387 -9.84 13.17 39.01
CA SER A 387 -8.89 14.09 38.38
C SER A 387 -7.60 13.40 37.98
N VAL A 388 -6.92 13.93 36.97
CA VAL A 388 -5.57 13.49 36.59
C VAL A 388 -4.56 14.45 37.20
N THR A 389 -3.76 13.97 38.16
CA THR A 389 -2.78 14.80 38.87
C THR A 389 -1.51 15.02 38.06
N LYS A 390 -1.11 14.01 37.28
CA LYS A 390 0.15 14.05 36.53
C LYS A 390 0.03 13.21 35.27
N LEU A 391 0.54 13.72 34.15
CA LEU A 391 0.63 13.02 32.87
C LEU A 391 1.98 13.37 32.23
N GLU A 392 2.79 12.36 31.92
CA GLU A 392 4.10 12.52 31.30
C GLU A 392 4.29 11.44 30.24
N ILE A 393 4.79 11.84 29.06
CA ILE A 393 5.30 10.92 28.05
C ILE A 393 6.82 10.92 28.14
N PHE A 394 7.44 9.75 28.06
CA PHE A 394 8.90 9.60 28.07
C PHE A 394 9.33 8.67 26.93
N ASN A 395 10.52 8.89 26.39
CA ASN A 395 11.07 8.07 25.31
C ASN A 395 11.72 6.80 25.88
N ARG A 396 11.42 5.66 25.26
CA ARG A 396 12.06 4.36 25.47
C ARG A 396 13.03 4.11 24.31
N TYR A 397 14.25 3.66 24.59
CA TYR A 397 15.22 3.40 23.52
C TYR A 397 16.23 2.31 23.88
N ALA A 398 16.78 1.68 22.85
CA ALA A 398 17.54 0.42 22.95
C ALA A 398 18.63 0.43 24.03
N PHE A 399 19.43 1.49 24.05
CA PHE A 399 20.59 1.61 24.94
C PHE A 399 20.23 1.74 26.42
N ARG A 400 19.02 2.21 26.75
CA ARG A 400 18.56 2.41 28.14
C ARG A 400 17.61 1.33 28.61
N ASP A 401 16.69 0.92 27.74
CA ASP A 401 15.52 0.10 28.12
C ASP A 401 15.57 -1.33 27.56
N GLY A 402 16.56 -1.66 26.72
CA GLY A 402 16.80 -3.02 26.21
C GLY A 402 16.73 -3.10 24.68
N GLY A 403 17.41 -4.10 24.10
CA GLY A 403 17.59 -4.23 22.64
C GLY A 403 16.33 -4.47 21.83
N ASP A 404 15.19 -4.70 22.49
CA ASP A 404 13.91 -4.77 21.81
C ASP A 404 13.42 -3.41 21.34
N TYR A 405 13.79 -2.29 21.97
CA TYR A 405 13.38 -0.95 21.53
C TYR A 405 14.23 -0.43 20.36
N GLU A 406 13.74 0.60 19.67
CA GLU A 406 14.49 1.29 18.62
C GLU A 406 15.65 2.11 19.20
N SER A 407 16.72 2.30 18.41
CA SER A 407 17.94 2.97 18.87
C SER A 407 17.81 4.49 19.01
N PHE A 408 16.72 5.07 18.50
CA PHE A 408 16.56 6.52 18.42
C PHE A 408 16.18 7.13 19.76
N ARG A 409 17.05 8.03 20.24
CA ARG A 409 16.74 8.89 21.39
C ARG A 409 15.99 10.11 20.89
N TYR A 410 14.84 10.38 21.50
CA TYR A 410 14.02 11.54 21.18
C TYR A 410 13.77 12.37 22.45
N ASP A 411 14.06 13.68 22.38
CA ASP A 411 13.86 14.60 23.50
C ASP A 411 12.43 15.13 23.52
N ILE A 412 11.57 14.47 24.29
CA ILE A 412 10.16 14.85 24.45
C ILE A 412 10.01 16.20 25.17
N LYS A 413 10.95 16.56 26.07
CA LYS A 413 10.85 17.80 26.85
C LYS A 413 11.36 19.01 26.08
N GLY A 414 12.46 18.84 25.34
CA GLY A 414 13.01 19.92 24.50
C GLY A 414 12.18 20.19 23.24
N ASN A 415 11.53 19.18 22.68
CA ASN A 415 10.70 19.32 21.47
C ASN A 415 9.21 19.58 21.76
N ALA A 416 8.77 19.43 23.01
CA ALA A 416 7.60 20.14 23.50
C ALA A 416 7.98 21.61 23.66
N LEU A 417 8.03 22.35 22.54
CA LEU A 417 8.39 23.77 22.49
C LEU A 417 7.47 24.68 23.31
N ASP A 418 6.48 24.11 24.00
CA ASP A 418 5.57 24.87 24.82
C ASP A 418 4.99 23.97 25.93
N GLU A 419 5.58 24.04 27.12
CA GLU A 419 4.94 23.56 28.36
C GLU A 419 3.56 24.23 28.57
N THR A 420 3.25 25.29 27.80
CA THR A 420 1.97 26.01 27.80
C THR A 420 0.92 25.42 26.84
N ASN A 421 1.30 24.69 25.77
CA ASN A 421 0.33 24.15 24.79
C ASN A 421 0.16 22.62 24.82
N GLY A 422 1.02 21.87 25.51
CA GLY A 422 0.81 20.43 25.71
C GLY A 422 0.80 19.60 24.43
N ILE A 423 1.58 19.98 23.42
CA ILE A 423 1.71 19.24 22.14
C ILE A 423 3.15 18.74 22.00
N VAL A 424 3.32 17.46 21.67
CA VAL A 424 4.60 16.85 21.32
C VAL A 424 4.66 16.72 19.80
N PHE A 425 5.49 17.53 19.16
CA PHE A 425 5.66 17.52 17.71
C PHE A 425 6.64 16.44 17.26
N PRO A 426 6.39 15.73 16.16
CA PRO A 426 7.41 14.87 15.56
C PRO A 426 8.65 15.68 15.14
N SER A 427 9.76 14.98 14.90
CA SER A 427 10.97 15.60 14.34
C SER A 427 10.73 16.13 12.92
N LEU A 428 11.69 16.88 12.39
CA LEU A 428 11.70 17.27 10.98
C LEU A 428 11.75 16.04 10.07
N ASP A 429 12.58 15.06 10.43
CA ASP A 429 12.59 13.76 9.79
C ASP A 429 11.29 13.01 10.12
N PRO A 430 10.48 12.62 9.11
CA PRO A 430 9.21 11.97 9.36
C PRO A 430 9.34 10.71 10.23
N MET A 431 8.64 10.77 11.35
CA MET A 431 8.67 9.73 12.38
C MET A 431 7.27 9.42 12.90
N ILE A 432 7.11 8.25 13.50
CA ILE A 432 5.89 7.82 14.17
C ILE A 432 6.19 7.39 15.60
N PHE A 433 5.30 7.73 16.51
CA PHE A 433 5.37 7.33 17.90
C PHE A 433 4.74 5.95 18.08
N GLU A 434 5.41 5.08 18.84
CA GLU A 434 4.92 3.72 19.11
C GLU A 434 5.08 3.37 20.59
N ILE A 435 4.01 2.88 21.22
CA ILE A 435 4.11 2.15 22.48
C ILE A 435 4.39 0.68 22.15
N ARG A 436 5.64 0.25 22.32
CA ARG A 436 6.08 -1.08 21.86
C ARG A 436 5.54 -2.22 22.71
N PHE A 437 5.46 -2.00 24.01
CA PHE A 437 4.94 -2.96 24.98
C PHE A 437 3.88 -2.29 25.85
N PRO A 438 2.61 -2.25 25.41
CA PRO A 438 1.57 -1.50 26.12
C PRO A 438 1.37 -1.92 27.59
N ASP A 439 1.63 -3.19 27.93
CA ASP A 439 1.50 -3.69 29.30
C ASP A 439 2.61 -3.22 30.25
N SER A 440 3.79 -2.85 29.74
CA SER A 440 4.94 -2.43 30.55
C SER A 440 5.30 -0.96 30.39
N ASP A 441 5.00 -0.37 29.23
CA ASP A 441 5.34 1.01 28.91
C ASP A 441 4.29 2.01 29.42
N ILE A 442 3.09 1.54 29.76
CA ILE A 442 2.04 2.34 30.38
C ILE A 442 2.09 2.14 31.89
N ILE A 443 2.46 3.19 32.62
CA ILE A 443 2.65 3.15 34.08
C ILE A 443 1.62 4.07 34.73
N GLY A 444 0.54 3.48 35.25
CA GLY A 444 -0.50 4.19 35.99
C GLY A 444 -0.32 4.07 37.51
N SER A 445 -0.62 5.14 38.24
CA SER A 445 -0.76 5.13 39.71
C SER A 445 -2.07 5.82 40.11
N ALA A 446 -2.77 5.25 41.08
CA ALA A 446 -4.03 5.78 41.56
C ALA A 446 -3.98 6.06 43.07
N VAL A 447 -4.63 7.15 43.49
CA VAL A 447 -4.84 7.53 44.89
C VAL A 447 -6.34 7.79 45.08
N GLN A 448 -6.86 7.51 46.26
CA GLN A 448 -8.27 7.71 46.60
C GLN A 448 -8.45 8.77 47.69
#